data_AF-A0A6N2KQM4-F1
#
_entry.id   AF-A0A6N2KQM4-F1
#
_cell.length_a   1.000
_cell.length_b   1.000
_cell.length_c   1.000
_cell.angle_alpha   90.00
_cell.angle_beta   90.00
_cell.angle_gamma   90.00
#
_symmetry.space_group_name_H-M   'P 1'
#
loop_
_entity.id
_entity.type
_entity.pdbx_description
1 polymer ?
#
loop_
_entity_poly.entity_id
_entity_poly.type
_entity_poly.pdbx_seq_one_letter_code
_entity_poly.pdbx_strand_id
1 'polypeptide(L)'
;MKGICFLQFPYFKRTGFSYQERFKCINSYRCIERDSQGFITGNERALEELFVDEEDTRKGHACLNVMASRIATVFASLREFPFVRYRAAKSLDVTTMTTFRDLIPTKLAARVWDCLIQYKQKTEHFPQTETCELLILDRSIDQIAPIIHEWTYDAMCHDHLNMEGNKYVHEVLSKAGGPPEKKDVLLEGHDPVWLELRHAHIADRWWGTFYKGPATDGSSIASIQ
;
A
#
# COMPACT_ATOMS: atom_id res chain seq x y z
N MET A 1 -0.64 8.34 10.11
CA MET A 1 -0.58 6.89 9.86
C MET A 1 -1.94 6.40 9.35
N LYS A 2 -2.12 6.33 8.03
CA LYS A 2 -3.32 5.71 7.44
C LYS A 2 -3.19 4.20 7.66
N GLY A 3 -4.11 3.60 8.41
CA GLY A 3 -4.12 2.17 8.70
C GLY A 3 -4.27 1.38 7.40
N ILE A 4 -3.19 0.72 6.98
CA ILE A 4 -3.18 -0.05 5.73
C ILE A 4 -2.66 -1.45 6.05
N CYS A 5 -3.53 -2.43 5.80
CA CYS A 5 -3.14 -3.80 5.55
C CYS A 5 -2.32 -3.78 4.25
N PHE A 6 -0.99 -3.82 4.37
CA PHE A 6 -0.12 -3.94 3.21
C PHE A 6 -0.13 -5.40 2.75
N LEU A 7 -0.91 -5.69 1.72
CA LEU A 7 -0.74 -6.91 0.94
C LEU A 7 0.29 -6.62 -0.14
N GLN A 8 1.56 -6.78 0.21
CA GLN A 8 2.64 -6.82 -0.77
C GLN A 8 2.58 -8.20 -1.44
N PHE A 9 2.20 -8.27 -2.72
CA PHE A 9 2.24 -9.53 -3.48
C PHE A 9 3.62 -9.68 -4.15
N PRO A 10 4.48 -10.62 -3.71
CA PRO A 10 5.81 -10.74 -4.30
C PRO A 10 5.83 -11.37 -5.71
N TYR A 11 4.75 -11.96 -6.23
CA TYR A 11 4.76 -12.64 -7.53
C TYR A 11 3.42 -12.56 -8.26
N PHE A 12 3.12 -11.42 -8.90
CA PHE A 12 1.93 -11.26 -9.74
C PHE A 12 2.30 -11.11 -11.22
N LYS A 13 2.73 -12.21 -11.86
CA LYS A 13 3.05 -12.27 -13.31
C LYS A 13 2.25 -13.31 -14.11
N ARG A 14 1.21 -13.93 -13.55
CA ARG A 14 0.68 -15.20 -14.11
C ARG A 14 -0.69 -15.19 -14.80
N THR A 15 -1.39 -14.06 -14.94
CA THR A 15 -2.71 -14.06 -15.59
C THR A 15 -2.76 -13.05 -16.73
N GLY A 16 -3.18 -13.51 -17.92
CA GLY A 16 -3.22 -12.79 -19.19
C GLY A 16 -4.29 -11.70 -19.32
N PHE A 17 -4.71 -11.08 -18.21
CA PHE A 17 -5.52 -9.86 -18.24
C PHE A 17 -4.61 -8.65 -18.45
N SER A 18 -5.03 -7.68 -19.28
CA SER A 18 -4.25 -6.44 -19.39
C SER A 18 -4.25 -5.71 -18.04
N TYR A 19 -3.18 -4.98 -17.76
CA TYR A 19 -3.05 -4.18 -16.53
C TYR A 19 -4.27 -3.26 -16.35
N GLN A 20 -4.68 -2.55 -17.41
CA GLN A 20 -5.81 -1.62 -17.39
C GLN A 20 -7.18 -2.25 -17.08
N GLU A 21 -7.42 -3.51 -17.45
CA GLU A 21 -8.68 -4.20 -17.16
C GLU A 21 -8.80 -4.55 -15.67
N ARG A 22 -7.68 -4.89 -15.02
CA ARG A 22 -7.64 -5.14 -13.57
C ARG A 22 -7.90 -3.85 -12.76
N PHE A 23 -7.39 -2.72 -13.24
CA PHE A 23 -7.54 -1.39 -12.62
C PHE A 23 -8.99 -0.92 -12.59
N LYS A 24 -9.75 -1.15 -13.67
CA LYS A 24 -11.18 -0.81 -13.72
C LYS A 24 -12.01 -1.65 -12.75
N CYS A 25 -11.64 -2.93 -12.60
CA CYS A 25 -12.29 -3.85 -11.68
C CYS A 25 -12.10 -3.37 -10.24
N ILE A 26 -10.86 -3.19 -9.78
CA ILE A 26 -10.54 -2.82 -8.38
C ILE A 26 -11.18 -1.49 -7.97
N ASN A 27 -11.11 -0.46 -8.84
CA ASN A 27 -11.72 0.84 -8.57
C ASN A 27 -13.26 0.81 -8.53
N SER A 28 -13.89 -0.15 -9.23
CA SER A 28 -15.35 -0.35 -9.16
C SER A 28 -15.80 -0.95 -7.82
N TYR A 29 -14.89 -1.55 -7.05
CA TYR A 29 -15.22 -2.33 -5.85
C TYR A 29 -14.73 -1.71 -4.52
N ARG A 30 -14.54 -0.38 -4.51
CA ARG A 30 -14.30 0.41 -3.28
C ARG A 30 -12.97 0.11 -2.58
N CYS A 31 -12.01 -0.48 -3.29
CA CYS A 31 -10.59 -0.50 -2.92
C CYS A 31 -9.86 0.49 -3.81
N ILE A 32 -8.84 1.16 -3.28
CA ILE A 32 -8.04 2.13 -4.03
C ILE A 32 -6.69 1.49 -4.31
N GLU A 33 -6.26 1.48 -5.56
CA GLU A 33 -4.92 1.03 -5.92
C GLU A 33 -3.88 2.06 -5.45
N ARG A 34 -2.78 1.59 -4.86
CA ARG A 34 -1.64 2.46 -4.52
C ARG A 34 -0.58 2.41 -5.61
N ASP A 35 -0.23 1.21 -6.04
CA ASP A 35 0.70 0.97 -7.14
C ASP A 35 0.46 -0.42 -7.75
N SER A 36 1.32 -0.78 -8.70
CA SER A 36 1.36 -2.06 -9.39
C SER A 36 1.24 -3.32 -8.53
N GLN A 37 1.58 -3.23 -7.24
CA GLN A 37 1.71 -4.36 -6.32
C GLN A 37 0.92 -4.18 -5.02
N GLY A 38 0.22 -3.05 -4.86
CA GLY A 38 -0.41 -2.68 -3.60
C GLY A 38 -1.77 -2.03 -3.78
N PHE A 39 -2.70 -2.39 -2.90
CA PHE A 39 -4.00 -1.73 -2.78
C PHE A 39 -4.27 -1.34 -1.33
N ILE A 40 -5.14 -0.36 -1.14
CA ILE A 40 -5.64 0.08 0.16
C ILE A 40 -7.14 -0.17 0.23
N THR A 41 -7.61 -0.65 1.37
CA THR A 41 -9.05 -0.88 1.58
C THR A 41 -9.81 0.43 1.77
N GLY A 42 -9.16 1.58 1.99
CA GLY A 42 -9.87 2.86 2.19
C GLY A 42 -10.63 2.93 3.52
N ASN A 43 -10.08 2.33 4.58
CA ASN A 43 -10.60 2.43 5.95
C ASN A 43 -9.69 3.35 6.77
N GLU A 44 -9.85 4.67 6.64
CA GLU A 44 -8.92 5.64 7.24
C GLU A 44 -8.89 5.58 8.78
N ARG A 45 -10.03 5.26 9.40
CA ARG A 45 -10.18 5.13 10.85
C ARG A 45 -9.98 3.71 11.38
N ALA A 46 -9.53 2.75 10.57
CA ALA A 46 -9.39 1.35 10.98
C ALA A 46 -8.52 1.18 12.23
N LEU A 47 -7.44 1.96 12.37
CA LEU A 47 -6.57 1.89 13.53
C LEU A 47 -7.31 2.30 14.81
N GLU A 48 -8.10 3.37 14.73
CA GLU A 48 -8.91 3.87 15.85
C GLU A 48 -10.01 2.86 16.20
N GLU A 49 -10.79 2.43 15.21
CA GLU A 49 -11.95 1.54 15.40
C GLU A 49 -11.57 0.13 15.90
N LEU A 50 -10.34 -0.31 15.65
CA LEU A 50 -9.88 -1.65 16.02
C LEU A 50 -9.00 -1.68 17.28
N PHE A 51 -8.22 -0.63 17.54
CA PHE A 51 -7.22 -0.62 18.61
C PHE A 51 -7.49 0.39 19.74
N VAL A 52 -8.51 1.25 19.67
CA VAL A 52 -8.91 2.07 20.83
C VAL A 52 -9.61 1.21 21.89
N ASP A 53 -9.45 1.55 23.17
CA ASP A 53 -10.15 0.88 24.28
C ASP A 53 -11.58 1.42 24.34
N GLU A 54 -12.48 0.78 23.61
CA GLU A 54 -13.91 0.97 23.76
C GLU A 54 -14.52 -0.30 24.38
N GLU A 55 -15.43 -0.14 25.34
CA GLU A 55 -16.31 -1.24 25.79
C GLU A 55 -17.16 -1.79 24.63
N ASP A 56 -17.46 -0.94 23.63
CA ASP A 56 -18.30 -1.29 22.50
C ASP A 56 -17.50 -1.82 21.30
N THR A 57 -17.35 -3.14 21.23
CA THR A 57 -16.69 -3.83 20.11
C THR A 57 -17.51 -3.83 18.81
N ARG A 58 -18.73 -3.29 18.77
CA ARG A 58 -19.59 -3.28 17.56
C ARG A 58 -18.96 -2.53 16.40
N LYS A 59 -18.31 -1.38 16.68
CA LYS A 59 -17.62 -0.61 15.64
C LYS A 59 -16.46 -1.39 15.02
N GLY A 60 -15.63 -2.02 15.86
CA GLY A 60 -14.54 -2.88 15.40
C GLY A 60 -15.05 -4.07 14.57
N HIS A 61 -16.15 -4.69 14.99
CA HIS A 61 -16.83 -5.71 14.20
C HIS A 61 -17.40 -5.17 12.87
N ALA A 62 -17.97 -3.97 12.82
CA ALA A 62 -18.40 -3.39 11.55
C ALA A 62 -17.21 -3.12 10.62
N CYS A 63 -16.13 -2.56 11.16
CA CYS A 63 -14.88 -2.28 10.44
C CYS A 63 -14.30 -3.56 9.80
N LEU A 64 -14.18 -4.63 10.57
CA LEU A 64 -13.68 -5.93 10.11
C LEU A 64 -14.54 -6.51 8.96
N ASN A 65 -15.86 -6.34 8.99
CA ASN A 65 -16.74 -6.80 7.90
C ASN A 65 -16.50 -6.02 6.60
N VAL A 66 -16.33 -4.70 6.71
CA VAL A 66 -16.03 -3.85 5.55
C VAL A 66 -14.67 -4.22 4.96
N MET A 67 -13.64 -4.39 5.79
CA MET A 67 -12.31 -4.81 5.35
C MET A 67 -12.36 -6.17 4.66
N ALA A 68 -13.04 -7.16 5.26
CA ALA A 68 -13.14 -8.51 4.70
C ALA A 68 -13.81 -8.53 3.33
N SER A 69 -14.94 -7.83 3.19
CA SER A 69 -15.67 -7.71 1.93
C SER A 69 -14.81 -7.07 0.83
N ARG A 70 -14.08 -6.00 1.18
CA ARG A 70 -13.16 -5.30 0.27
C ARG A 70 -12.02 -6.20 -0.20
N ILE A 71 -11.33 -6.88 0.72
CA ILE A 71 -10.25 -7.83 0.41
C ILE A 71 -10.77 -8.97 -0.48
N ALA A 72 -11.89 -9.60 -0.11
CA ALA A 72 -12.46 -10.70 -0.89
C ALA A 72 -12.84 -10.26 -2.31
N THR A 73 -13.31 -9.02 -2.48
CA THR A 73 -13.67 -8.50 -3.80
C THR A 73 -12.45 -8.24 -4.69
N VAL A 74 -11.29 -7.89 -4.10
CA VAL A 74 -10.03 -7.85 -4.86
C VAL A 74 -9.70 -9.23 -5.42
N PHE A 75 -9.73 -10.28 -4.59
CA PHE A 75 -9.47 -11.65 -5.05
C PHE A 75 -10.49 -12.15 -6.08
N ALA A 76 -11.78 -11.82 -5.90
CA ALA A 76 -12.83 -12.08 -6.88
C ALA A 76 -12.52 -11.42 -8.24
N SER A 77 -12.07 -10.15 -8.21
CA SER A 77 -11.72 -9.37 -9.41
C SER A 77 -10.48 -9.92 -10.11
N LEU A 78 -9.49 -10.40 -9.34
CA LEU A 78 -8.27 -11.02 -9.87
C LEU A 78 -8.51 -12.46 -10.35
N ARG A 79 -9.67 -13.05 -10.05
CA ARG A 79 -9.99 -14.47 -10.27
C ARG A 79 -8.98 -15.39 -9.58
N GLU A 80 -8.63 -15.04 -8.35
CA GLU A 80 -7.68 -15.77 -7.51
C GLU A 80 -8.41 -16.27 -6.25
N PHE A 81 -8.14 -17.51 -5.83
CA PHE A 81 -8.66 -18.07 -4.58
C PHE A 81 -7.50 -18.30 -3.60
N PRO A 82 -7.33 -17.44 -2.58
CA PRO A 82 -6.15 -17.50 -1.73
C PRO A 82 -6.28 -18.56 -0.61
N PHE A 83 -5.16 -19.19 -0.28
CA PHE A 83 -4.97 -19.87 0.99
C PHE A 83 -4.72 -18.83 2.10
N VAL A 84 -5.66 -18.69 3.03
CA VAL A 84 -5.64 -17.62 4.05
C VAL A 84 -4.82 -18.03 5.26
N ARG A 85 -3.69 -17.34 5.47
CA ARG A 85 -2.81 -17.45 6.64
C ARG A 85 -2.95 -16.20 7.49
N TYR A 86 -2.82 -16.33 8.80
CA TYR A 86 -2.87 -15.20 9.72
C TYR A 86 -1.94 -15.41 10.92
N ARG A 87 -1.52 -14.30 11.54
CA ARG A 87 -0.83 -14.36 12.83
C ARG A 87 -1.83 -14.70 13.94
N ALA A 88 -1.71 -15.89 14.52
CA ALA A 88 -2.53 -16.27 15.66
C ALA A 88 -2.18 -15.44 16.91
N ALA A 89 -3.18 -15.20 17.76
CA ALA A 89 -2.98 -14.60 19.07
C ALA A 89 -1.96 -15.45 19.86
N LYS A 90 -0.97 -14.80 20.47
CA LYS A 90 -0.07 -15.49 21.39
C LYS A 90 -0.85 -15.82 22.65
N SER A 91 -1.01 -17.11 22.98
CA SER A 91 -1.48 -17.51 24.29
C SER A 91 -0.35 -17.30 25.30
N LEU A 92 -0.18 -16.07 25.80
CA LEU A 92 0.72 -15.82 26.94
C LEU A 92 -0.06 -16.09 28.22
N ASP A 93 0.16 -17.29 28.78
CA ASP A 93 -0.35 -17.79 30.05
C ASP A 93 -1.88 -17.93 30.20
N VAL A 94 -2.26 -18.94 31.00
CA VAL A 94 -3.65 -19.25 31.40
C VAL A 94 -4.31 -18.07 32.16
N THR A 95 -3.51 -17.08 32.59
CA THR A 95 -3.92 -15.92 33.37
C THR A 95 -4.21 -14.66 32.52
N THR A 96 -3.68 -14.54 31.30
CA THR A 96 -3.91 -13.34 30.48
C THR A 96 -5.13 -13.53 29.58
N MET A 97 -6.18 -12.77 29.84
CA MET A 97 -7.39 -12.77 29.01
C MET A 97 -7.05 -12.33 27.58
N THR A 98 -7.38 -13.16 26.58
CA THR A 98 -7.26 -12.79 25.16
C THR A 98 -8.20 -11.63 24.87
N THR A 99 -7.65 -10.50 24.44
CA THR A 99 -8.44 -9.30 24.17
C THR A 99 -9.03 -9.34 22.76
N PHE A 100 -10.00 -8.46 22.48
CA PHE A 100 -10.52 -8.27 21.12
C PHE A 100 -9.39 -7.96 20.11
N ARG A 101 -8.37 -7.19 20.54
CA ARG A 101 -7.24 -6.76 19.70
C ARG A 101 -6.37 -7.93 19.28
N ASP A 102 -6.09 -8.85 20.21
CA ASP A 102 -5.29 -10.05 19.93
C ASP A 102 -5.95 -10.94 18.88
N LEU A 103 -7.28 -10.89 18.81
CA LEU A 103 -8.09 -11.69 17.91
C LEU A 103 -8.38 -11.00 16.57
N ILE A 104 -7.89 -9.77 16.32
CA ILE A 104 -8.14 -9.03 15.08
C ILE A 104 -7.73 -9.84 13.83
N PRO A 105 -6.49 -10.37 13.71
CA PRO A 105 -6.09 -11.15 12.54
C PRO A 105 -6.97 -12.37 12.31
N THR A 106 -7.26 -13.11 13.39
CA THR A 106 -8.11 -14.31 13.35
C THR A 106 -9.53 -13.98 12.89
N LYS A 107 -10.15 -12.94 13.47
CA LYS A 107 -11.51 -12.51 13.10
C LYS A 107 -11.56 -12.00 11.67
N LEU A 108 -10.55 -11.26 11.21
CA LEU A 108 -10.47 -10.79 9.83
C LEU A 108 -10.32 -11.95 8.85
N ALA A 109 -9.42 -12.90 9.15
CA ALA A 109 -9.19 -14.09 8.33
C ALA A 109 -10.46 -14.93 8.13
N ALA A 110 -11.19 -15.20 9.21
CA ALA A 110 -12.45 -15.94 9.15
C ALA A 110 -13.47 -15.23 8.24
N ARG A 111 -13.62 -13.91 8.38
CA ARG A 111 -14.57 -13.13 7.57
C ARG A 111 -14.17 -13.04 6.10
N VAL A 112 -12.88 -12.90 5.83
CA VAL A 112 -12.36 -12.93 4.45
C VAL A 112 -12.68 -14.28 3.82
N TRP A 113 -12.42 -15.38 4.54
CA TRP A 113 -12.74 -16.72 4.09
C TRP A 113 -14.24 -16.89 3.80
N ASP A 114 -15.10 -16.46 4.72
CA ASP A 114 -16.57 -16.52 4.53
C ASP A 114 -17.01 -15.78 3.27
N CYS A 115 -16.44 -14.60 3.00
CA CYS A 115 -16.70 -13.86 1.76
C CYS A 115 -16.18 -14.59 0.51
N LEU A 116 -14.97 -15.17 0.57
CA LEU A 116 -14.38 -15.90 -0.55
C LEU A 116 -15.16 -17.16 -0.92
N ILE A 117 -15.66 -17.91 0.07
CA ILE A 117 -16.49 -19.09 -0.15
C ILE A 117 -17.80 -18.72 -0.85
N GLN A 118 -18.41 -17.58 -0.50
CA GLN A 118 -19.59 -17.10 -1.21
C GLN A 118 -19.29 -16.80 -2.68
N TYR A 119 -18.14 -16.18 -2.99
CA TYR A 119 -17.73 -15.95 -4.38
C TYR A 119 -17.46 -17.25 -5.13
N LYS A 120 -16.83 -18.24 -4.47
CA LYS A 120 -16.60 -19.58 -5.02
C LYS A 120 -17.88 -20.31 -5.43
N GLN A 121 -18.97 -20.10 -4.69
CA GLN A 121 -20.27 -20.69 -4.99
C GLN A 121 -21.08 -19.92 -6.03
N LYS A 122 -21.00 -18.58 -6.02
CA LYS A 122 -21.87 -17.69 -6.82
C LYS A 122 -21.28 -17.30 -8.17
N THR A 123 -19.96 -17.36 -8.34
CA THR A 123 -19.26 -16.79 -9.50
C THR A 123 -18.83 -17.89 -10.47
N GLU A 124 -19.29 -17.79 -11.71
CA GLU A 124 -18.88 -18.70 -12.78
C GLU A 124 -17.39 -18.52 -13.09
N HIS A 125 -16.67 -19.62 -13.30
CA HIS A 125 -15.22 -19.66 -13.54
C HIS A 125 -14.30 -19.13 -12.42
N PHE A 126 -14.79 -19.04 -11.18
CA PHE A 126 -13.91 -18.77 -10.04
C PHE A 126 -13.12 -20.04 -9.64
N PRO A 127 -11.83 -19.92 -9.27
CA PRO A 127 -11.01 -21.09 -8.95
C PRO A 127 -11.58 -21.94 -7.81
N GLN A 128 -11.54 -23.26 -7.99
CA GLN A 128 -12.06 -24.22 -7.00
C GLN A 128 -11.00 -24.71 -6.02
N THR A 129 -9.73 -24.53 -6.37
CA THR A 129 -8.56 -24.83 -5.56
C THR A 129 -7.78 -23.55 -5.31
N GLU A 130 -6.95 -23.56 -4.28
CA GLU A 130 -6.13 -22.41 -3.90
C GLU A 130 -5.09 -22.10 -4.97
N THR A 131 -5.02 -20.82 -5.38
CA THR A 131 -4.15 -20.34 -6.47
C THR A 131 -3.03 -19.43 -5.99
N CYS A 132 -3.20 -18.81 -4.81
CA CYS A 132 -2.22 -17.92 -4.20
C CYS A 132 -2.29 -18.00 -2.66
N GLU A 133 -1.43 -17.25 -1.97
CA GLU A 133 -1.45 -17.13 -0.51
C GLU A 133 -1.85 -15.71 -0.08
N LEU A 134 -2.68 -15.62 0.95
CA LEU A 134 -3.05 -14.37 1.62
C LEU A 134 -2.54 -14.42 3.06
N LEU A 135 -1.60 -13.53 3.42
CA LEU A 135 -1.11 -13.40 4.78
C LEU A 135 -1.72 -12.17 5.47
N ILE A 136 -2.44 -12.39 6.57
CA ILE A 136 -3.06 -11.35 7.38
C ILE A 136 -2.24 -11.11 8.65
N LEU A 137 -1.73 -9.89 8.78
CA LEU A 137 -0.92 -9.43 9.90
C LEU A 137 -1.57 -8.20 10.55
N ASP A 138 -1.31 -8.02 11.84
CA ASP A 138 -1.60 -6.79 12.56
C ASP A 138 -0.34 -5.91 12.70
N ARG A 139 -0.54 -4.62 13.00
CA ARG A 139 0.56 -3.65 13.09
C ARG A 139 1.54 -3.93 14.24
N SER A 140 1.18 -4.71 15.26
CA SER A 140 2.10 -5.01 16.38
C SER A 140 3.30 -5.87 15.97
N ILE A 141 3.34 -6.41 14.75
CA ILE A 141 4.49 -7.17 14.25
C ILE A 141 5.73 -6.27 14.09
N ASP A 142 5.53 -4.98 13.79
CA ASP A 142 6.58 -4.00 13.63
C ASP A 142 6.04 -2.60 13.97
N GLN A 143 6.44 -2.09 15.13
CA GLN A 143 6.05 -0.76 15.58
C GLN A 143 7.04 0.34 15.13
N ILE A 144 8.19 -0.05 14.57
CA ILE A 144 9.29 0.86 14.24
C ILE A 144 9.15 1.40 12.82
N ALA A 145 8.87 0.53 11.84
CA ALA A 145 8.79 0.89 10.43
C ALA A 145 7.87 2.08 10.09
N PRO A 146 6.73 2.34 10.77
CA PRO A 146 5.89 3.51 10.46
C PRO A 146 6.41 4.85 11.00
N ILE A 147 7.43 4.83 11.86
CA ILE A 147 7.92 6.01 12.60
C ILE A 147 9.30 6.44 12.12
N ILE A 148 10.12 5.49 11.67
CA ILE A 148 11.45 5.80 11.14
C ILE A 148 11.33 6.54 9.82
N HIS A 149 12.22 7.51 9.62
CA HIS A 149 12.42 8.12 8.30
C HIS A 149 13.11 7.09 7.41
N GLU A 150 12.52 6.85 6.25
CA GLU A 150 13.04 5.94 5.23
C GLU A 150 13.70 6.75 4.12
N TRP A 151 14.84 6.28 3.62
CA TRP A 151 15.72 7.05 2.71
C TRP A 151 15.48 6.73 1.23
N THR A 152 14.44 5.96 0.93
CA THR A 152 13.96 5.76 -0.44
C THR A 152 13.24 7.02 -0.94
N TYR A 153 13.34 7.29 -2.24
CA TYR A 153 12.81 8.52 -2.83
C TYR A 153 11.29 8.70 -2.56
N ASP A 154 10.49 7.64 -2.74
CA ASP A 154 9.03 7.65 -2.48
C ASP A 154 8.73 8.02 -1.01
N ALA A 155 9.40 7.37 -0.06
CA ALA A 155 9.17 7.61 1.35
C ALA A 155 9.60 9.02 1.79
N MET A 156 10.78 9.47 1.38
CA MET A 156 11.26 10.82 1.66
C MET A 156 10.31 11.91 1.12
N CYS A 157 9.78 11.72 -0.09
CA CYS A 157 8.79 12.63 -0.67
C CYS A 157 7.53 12.71 0.20
N HIS A 158 6.97 11.58 0.62
CA HIS A 158 5.77 11.56 1.46
C HIS A 158 6.01 12.07 2.90
N ASP A 159 7.24 11.99 3.40
CA ASP A 159 7.61 12.50 4.73
C ASP A 159 7.87 14.01 4.74
N HIS A 160 8.55 14.55 3.72
CA HIS A 160 9.03 15.93 3.71
C HIS A 160 8.19 16.88 2.86
N LEU A 161 7.51 16.38 1.82
CA LEU A 161 6.72 17.21 0.92
C LEU A 161 5.26 17.18 1.34
N ASN A 162 4.60 18.33 1.21
CA ASN A 162 3.16 18.42 1.47
C ASN A 162 2.38 17.79 0.30
N MET A 163 2.27 16.46 0.30
CA MET A 163 1.59 15.69 -0.73
C MET A 163 0.14 15.37 -0.35
N GLU A 164 -0.77 15.50 -1.32
CA GLU A 164 -2.15 15.03 -1.19
C GLU A 164 -2.33 13.75 -2.03
N GLY A 165 -2.19 12.59 -1.37
CA GLY A 165 -2.05 11.34 -2.10
C GLY A 165 -0.76 11.36 -2.93
N ASN A 166 -0.87 11.21 -4.24
CA ASN A 166 0.27 11.25 -5.17
C ASN A 166 0.48 12.64 -5.81
N LYS A 167 -0.27 13.66 -5.37
CA LYS A 167 -0.18 15.01 -5.90
C LYS A 167 0.82 15.84 -5.10
N TYR A 168 1.80 16.40 -5.79
CA TYR A 168 2.74 17.38 -5.25
C TYR A 168 2.51 18.75 -5.92
N VAL A 169 2.50 19.83 -5.14
CA VAL A 169 2.35 21.20 -5.65
C VAL A 169 3.69 21.91 -5.50
N HIS A 170 4.29 22.29 -6.63
CA HIS A 170 5.56 22.99 -6.68
C HIS A 170 5.36 24.45 -7.06
N GLU A 171 5.92 25.38 -6.29
CA GLU A 171 5.93 26.80 -6.63
C GLU A 171 7.14 27.12 -7.52
N VAL A 172 6.86 27.54 -8.76
CA VAL A 172 7.87 27.91 -9.75
C VAL A 172 7.95 29.43 -9.85
N LEU A 173 9.16 29.97 -9.85
CA LEU A 173 9.38 31.38 -10.12
C LEU A 173 8.89 31.74 -11.53
N SER A 174 8.02 32.74 -11.63
CA SER A 174 7.49 33.19 -12.92
C SER A 174 8.63 33.69 -13.81
N LYS A 175 8.70 33.16 -15.05
CA LYS A 175 9.69 33.58 -16.05
C LYS A 175 9.59 35.07 -16.43
N ALA A 176 8.50 35.73 -16.06
CA ALA A 176 8.20 37.13 -16.38
C ALA A 176 8.21 38.06 -15.16
N GLY A 177 8.79 37.66 -14.02
CA GLY A 177 8.88 38.50 -12.81
C GLY A 177 7.55 38.71 -12.06
N GLY A 178 6.52 37.91 -12.39
CA GLY A 178 5.26 37.87 -11.64
C GLY A 178 5.34 37.03 -10.35
N PRO A 179 4.26 36.99 -9.56
CA PRO A 179 4.18 36.14 -8.37
C PRO A 179 4.44 34.65 -8.71
N PRO A 180 4.92 33.85 -7.74
CA PRO A 180 5.21 32.42 -7.95
C PRO A 180 3.99 31.67 -8.51
N GLU A 181 4.22 30.83 -9.52
CA GLU A 181 3.19 30.00 -10.15
C GLU A 181 3.16 28.63 -9.49
N LYS A 182 1.98 28.16 -9.06
CA LYS A 182 1.81 26.80 -8.52
C LYS A 182 1.62 25.81 -9.66
N LYS A 183 2.47 24.79 -9.71
CA LYS A 183 2.36 23.67 -10.65
C LYS A 183 2.04 22.38 -9.92
N ASP A 184 0.98 21.75 -10.37
CA ASP A 184 0.56 20.44 -9.90
C ASP A 184 1.33 19.36 -10.65
N VAL A 185 1.97 18.45 -9.90
CA VAL A 185 2.70 17.29 -10.41
C VAL A 185 2.06 16.03 -9.83
N LEU A 186 1.73 15.07 -10.69
CA LEU A 186 1.18 13.78 -10.30
C LEU A 186 2.28 12.72 -10.39
N LEU A 187 2.63 12.11 -9.26
CA LEU A 187 3.66 11.08 -9.16
C LEU A 187 3.02 9.69 -9.28
N GLU A 188 2.81 9.25 -10.51
CA GLU A 188 2.08 8.02 -10.83
C GLU A 188 2.87 7.08 -11.75
N GLY A 189 2.35 5.86 -11.96
CA GLY A 189 2.97 4.84 -12.80
C GLY A 189 3.04 5.16 -14.30
N HIS A 190 2.60 6.33 -14.74
CA HIS A 190 2.80 6.80 -16.11
C HIS A 190 4.11 7.59 -16.29
N ASP A 191 4.72 8.07 -15.20
CA ASP A 191 6.00 8.77 -15.24
C ASP A 191 7.16 7.75 -15.19
N PRO A 192 7.92 7.57 -16.27
CA PRO A 192 9.02 6.61 -16.31
C PRO A 192 10.15 6.98 -15.34
N VAL A 193 10.37 8.27 -15.08
CA VAL A 193 11.38 8.74 -14.14
C VAL A 193 10.96 8.40 -12.72
N TRP A 194 9.68 8.59 -12.39
CA TRP A 194 9.13 8.18 -11.10
C TRP A 194 9.28 6.67 -10.86
N LEU A 195 8.92 5.84 -11.85
CA LEU A 195 9.04 4.39 -11.75
C LEU A 195 10.48 3.91 -11.52
N GLU A 196 11.46 4.55 -12.17
CA GLU A 196 12.87 4.22 -12.00
C GLU A 196 13.38 4.64 -10.61
N LEU A 197 12.97 5.82 -10.12
CA LEU A 197 13.57 6.44 -8.95
C LEU A 197 12.88 6.12 -7.63
N ARG A 198 11.59 5.78 -7.63
CA ARG A 198 10.78 5.69 -6.40
C ARG A 198 11.34 4.73 -5.34
N HIS A 199 12.07 3.69 -5.75
CA HIS A 199 12.67 2.71 -4.84
C HIS A 199 14.19 2.89 -4.65
N ALA A 200 14.81 3.88 -5.31
CA ALA A 200 16.23 4.16 -5.18
C ALA A 200 16.53 4.88 -3.86
N HIS A 201 17.71 4.61 -3.29
CA HIS A 201 18.21 5.37 -2.16
C HIS A 201 18.55 6.80 -2.61
N ILE A 202 18.17 7.79 -1.81
CA ILE A 202 18.30 9.20 -2.20
C ILE A 202 19.76 9.58 -2.54
N ALA A 203 20.74 9.06 -1.79
CA ALA A 203 22.16 9.37 -2.03
C ALA A 203 22.69 8.86 -3.38
N ASP A 204 22.21 7.71 -3.86
CA ASP A 204 22.63 7.15 -5.16
C ASP A 204 22.25 8.11 -6.31
N ARG A 205 21.16 8.85 -6.11
CA ARG A 205 20.71 9.85 -7.07
C ARG A 205 21.48 11.16 -6.95
N TRP A 206 21.65 11.71 -5.75
CA TRP A 206 22.37 12.97 -5.55
C TRP A 206 23.79 12.90 -6.10
N TRP A 207 24.50 11.77 -5.90
CA TRP A 207 25.83 11.58 -6.47
C TRP A 207 25.81 11.47 -8.00
N GLY A 208 24.84 10.75 -8.57
CA GLY A 208 24.68 10.59 -10.02
C GLY A 208 24.43 11.90 -10.76
N THR A 209 23.64 12.82 -10.19
CA THR A 209 23.36 14.14 -10.79
C THR A 209 24.45 15.19 -10.55
N PHE A 210 25.22 15.10 -9.46
CA PHE A 210 26.33 16.03 -9.20
C PHE A 210 27.64 15.62 -9.91
N TYR A 211 27.90 14.33 -10.11
CA TYR A 211 29.17 13.86 -10.71
C TYR A 211 29.07 13.42 -12.17
N LYS A 212 27.88 13.11 -12.70
CA LYS A 212 27.70 13.03 -14.15
C LYS A 212 27.26 14.39 -14.67
N GLY A 213 28.24 15.26 -14.86
CA GLY A 213 28.10 16.34 -15.85
C GLY A 213 27.69 15.78 -17.21
N PRO A 214 27.17 16.61 -18.13
CA PRO A 214 26.81 16.19 -19.47
C PRO A 214 28.01 15.44 -20.07
N ALA A 215 27.75 14.32 -20.73
CA ALA A 215 28.78 13.55 -21.41
C ALA A 215 29.39 14.40 -22.54
N THR A 216 30.37 15.22 -22.20
CA THR A 216 31.29 15.83 -23.14
C THR A 216 32.56 15.01 -23.09
N ASP A 217 32.74 14.21 -24.14
CA ASP A 217 33.99 14.19 -24.90
C ASP A 217 35.00 15.25 -24.41
N GLY A 218 36.18 14.76 -23.99
CA GLY A 218 37.39 15.57 -23.95
C GLY A 218 37.58 16.40 -22.68
N SER A 219 38.47 15.90 -21.81
CA SER A 219 39.36 16.67 -20.92
C SER A 219 38.86 18.00 -20.35
N SER A 220 38.58 18.05 -19.04
CA SER A 220 39.33 18.90 -18.10
C SER A 220 38.82 18.73 -16.68
N ILE A 221 39.78 18.45 -15.79
CA ILE A 221 39.65 18.45 -14.34
C ILE A 221 39.28 19.88 -13.91
N ALA A 222 38.27 20.04 -13.05
CA ALA A 222 38.05 21.28 -12.33
C ALA A 222 37.94 20.99 -10.82
N SER A 223 38.84 21.61 -10.06
CA SER A 223 38.95 21.54 -8.60
C SER A 223 38.02 22.55 -7.92
N ILE A 224 37.64 22.26 -6.69
CA ILE A 224 36.78 23.08 -5.82
C ILE A 224 37.63 24.17 -5.14
N GLN A 225 37.11 25.40 -5.12
CA GLN A 225 37.26 26.32 -3.98
C GLN A 225 35.87 26.55 -3.38
#